data_AF-A0A9E1UFJ6-F1
#
_entry.id   AF-A0A9E1UFJ6-F1
#
_cell.length_a   1.000
_cell.length_b   1.000
_cell.length_c   1.000
_cell.angle_alpha   90.00
_cell.angle_beta   90.00
_cell.angle_gamma   90.00
#
_symmetry.space_group_name_H-M   'P 1'
#
loop_
_entity.id
_entity.type
_entity.pdbx_description
1 polymer ?
#
loop_
_entity_poly.entity_id
_entity_poly.type
_entity_poly.pdbx_seq_one_letter_code
_entity_poly.pdbx_strand_id
1 'polypeptide(L)'
;MKSLTTDAFERACELVLRVGRPLEQDQFKYIFGEETVDEVLAEMSKLQNDDGGFDHGMEPDIEIPNSSPLCSSVAFQVLRELEVADDHEIVRSGISYFANSYQTEIGGWDPTDPDFDEFD
;
A
#
# COMPACT_ATOMS: atom_id res chain seq x y z
N MET A 1 19.76 -3.97 -24.73
CA MET A 1 18.66 -3.16 -24.15
C MET A 1 18.67 -1.80 -24.82
N LYS A 2 17.52 -1.28 -25.28
CA LYS A 2 17.40 0.13 -25.69
C LYS A 2 17.15 0.96 -24.43
N SER A 3 17.86 2.08 -24.29
CA SER A 3 17.63 3.06 -23.22
C SER A 3 16.66 4.14 -23.70
N LEU A 4 15.91 4.74 -22.78
CA LEU A 4 15.07 5.90 -23.06
C LEU A 4 15.95 7.13 -23.38
N THR A 5 15.44 8.04 -24.21
CA THR A 5 15.99 9.39 -24.31
C THR A 5 15.63 10.18 -23.06
N THR A 6 16.40 11.23 -22.74
CA THR A 6 16.10 12.12 -21.61
C THR A 6 14.67 12.68 -21.69
N ASP A 7 14.27 13.20 -22.86
CA ASP A 7 12.90 13.70 -23.11
C ASP A 7 11.81 12.63 -22.88
N ALA A 8 12.05 11.38 -23.29
CA ALA A 8 11.07 10.32 -23.07
C ALA A 8 10.98 9.92 -21.59
N PHE A 9 12.10 9.96 -20.88
CA PHE A 9 12.15 9.72 -19.44
C PHE A 9 11.43 10.83 -18.67
N GLU A 10 11.74 12.10 -18.94
CA GLU A 10 11.11 13.26 -18.30
C GLU A 10 9.59 13.25 -18.48
N ARG A 11 9.09 12.98 -19.69
CA ARG A 11 7.64 12.83 -19.92
C ARG A 11 7.01 11.68 -19.14
N ALA A 12 7.74 10.59 -18.91
CA ALA A 12 7.23 9.48 -18.11
C ALA A 12 7.15 9.85 -16.63
N CYS A 13 8.17 10.56 -16.11
CA CYS A 13 8.16 11.12 -14.75
C CYS A 13 6.98 12.07 -14.56
N GLU A 14 6.80 13.03 -15.46
CA GLU A 14 5.67 13.97 -15.45
C GLU A 14 4.32 13.26 -15.51
N LEU A 15 4.22 12.16 -16.27
CA LEU A 15 2.99 11.38 -16.33
C LEU A 15 2.66 10.78 -14.97
N VAL A 16 3.59 10.09 -14.32
CA VAL A 16 3.39 9.47 -13.00
C VAL A 16 2.99 10.53 -11.97
N LEU A 17 3.71 11.65 -11.92
CA LEU A 17 3.40 12.75 -10.98
C LEU A 17 2.06 13.43 -11.25
N ARG A 18 1.53 13.34 -12.48
CA ARG A 18 0.25 13.95 -12.87
C ARG A 18 -0.95 13.03 -12.66
N VAL A 19 -0.80 11.73 -12.90
CA VAL A 19 -1.94 10.79 -12.92
C VAL A 19 -1.87 9.68 -11.87
N GLY A 20 -0.71 9.46 -11.25
CA GLY A 20 -0.60 8.52 -10.13
C GLY A 20 -1.46 8.97 -8.96
N ARG A 21 -1.90 8.02 -8.13
CA ARG A 21 -2.59 8.34 -6.88
C ARG A 21 -1.57 8.92 -5.90
N PRO A 22 -1.99 9.59 -4.81
CA PRO A 22 -1.07 10.19 -3.85
C PRO A 22 0.06 9.23 -3.41
N LEU A 23 -0.28 7.98 -3.08
CA LEU A 23 0.71 6.97 -2.70
C LEU A 23 1.74 6.65 -3.82
N GLU A 24 1.34 6.58 -5.10
CA GLU A 24 2.32 6.40 -6.18
C GLU A 24 3.18 7.64 -6.40
N GLN A 25 2.62 8.84 -6.24
CA GLN A 25 3.37 10.07 -6.38
C GLN A 25 4.46 10.15 -5.31
N ASP A 26 4.15 9.77 -4.08
CA ASP A 26 5.09 9.85 -2.96
C ASP A 26 6.14 8.74 -3.03
N GLN A 27 5.75 7.50 -3.38
CA GLN A 27 6.72 6.43 -3.69
C GLN A 27 7.65 6.83 -4.84
N PHE A 28 7.12 7.47 -5.89
CA PHE A 28 7.93 7.95 -7.01
C PHE A 28 8.97 8.98 -6.55
N LYS A 29 8.55 10.01 -5.80
CA LYS A 29 9.47 11.03 -5.29
C LYS A 29 10.51 10.42 -4.34
N TYR A 30 10.13 9.47 -3.50
CA TYR A 30 11.07 8.73 -2.65
C TYR A 30 12.13 8.00 -3.47
N ILE A 31 11.73 7.25 -4.50
CA ILE A 31 12.66 6.52 -5.40
C ILE A 31 13.68 7.45 -6.06
N PHE A 32 13.28 8.69 -6.37
CA PHE A 32 14.16 9.71 -6.96
C PHE A 32 14.84 10.62 -5.94
N GLY A 33 14.67 10.39 -4.64
CA GLY A 33 15.32 11.13 -3.55
C GLY A 33 14.75 12.52 -3.29
N GLU A 34 13.52 12.78 -3.72
CA GLU A 34 12.78 14.02 -3.49
C GLU A 34 11.93 13.98 -2.20
N GLU A 35 11.65 12.78 -1.67
CA GLU A 35 10.90 12.56 -0.43
C GLU A 35 11.57 11.52 0.47
N THR A 36 11.16 11.54 1.74
CA THR A 36 11.61 10.65 2.81
C THR A 36 10.63 9.50 3.03
N VAL A 37 11.11 8.44 3.69
CA VAL A 37 10.24 7.32 4.11
C VAL A 37 9.06 7.82 4.96
N ASP A 38 9.29 8.79 5.85
CA ASP A 38 8.26 9.35 6.73
C ASP A 38 7.12 10.04 5.94
N GLU A 39 7.43 10.66 4.80
CA GLU A 39 6.43 11.28 3.92
C GLU A 39 5.55 10.23 3.24
N VAL A 40 6.15 9.15 2.73
CA VAL A 40 5.38 8.02 2.17
C VAL A 40 4.53 7.34 3.25
N LEU A 41 5.09 7.15 4.46
CA LEU A 41 4.36 6.57 5.59
C LEU A 41 3.18 7.43 6.04
N ALA A 42 3.30 8.76 5.94
CA ALA A 42 2.19 9.66 6.24
C ALA A 42 1.02 9.46 5.26
N GLU A 43 1.28 9.23 3.98
CA GLU A 43 0.22 8.89 3.01
C GLU A 43 -0.35 7.48 3.28
N MET A 44 0.50 6.48 3.51
CA MET A 44 0.07 5.13 3.84
C MET A 44 -0.82 5.07 5.09
N SER A 45 -0.55 5.92 6.10
CA SER A 45 -1.34 5.97 7.33
C SER A 45 -2.81 6.35 7.10
N LYS A 46 -3.12 7.05 6.00
CA LYS A 46 -4.50 7.41 5.62
C LYS A 46 -5.28 6.22 5.06
N LEU A 47 -4.57 5.18 4.65
CA LEU A 47 -5.10 3.95 4.05
C LEU A 47 -5.23 2.81 5.09
N GLN A 48 -4.72 3.03 6.31
CA GLN A 48 -4.77 2.06 7.40
C GLN A 48 -6.01 2.30 8.28
N ASN A 49 -6.73 1.22 8.58
CA ASN A 49 -7.86 1.23 9.51
C ASN A 49 -7.42 1.06 10.97
N ASP A 50 -8.36 1.34 11.88
CA ASP A 50 -8.16 1.23 13.34
C ASP A 50 -7.79 -0.20 13.80
N ASP A 51 -8.17 -1.24 13.04
CA ASP A 51 -7.81 -2.64 13.30
C ASP A 51 -6.37 -3.00 12.87
N GLY A 52 -5.68 -2.06 12.22
CA GLY A 52 -4.32 -2.19 11.70
C GLY A 52 -4.25 -2.70 10.26
N GLY A 53 -5.35 -3.17 9.67
CA GLY A 53 -5.37 -3.58 8.28
C GLY A 53 -5.46 -2.38 7.33
N PHE A 54 -5.26 -2.63 6.05
CA PHE A 54 -5.30 -1.61 4.99
C PHE A 54 -6.44 -1.85 4.02
N ASP A 55 -7.01 -0.75 3.55
CA ASP A 55 -7.83 -0.66 2.34
C ASP A 55 -7.86 0.81 1.87
N HIS A 56 -9.02 1.39 1.56
CA HIS A 56 -9.21 2.78 1.11
C HIS A 56 -8.43 3.13 -0.16
N GLY A 57 -8.32 2.17 -1.08
CA GLY A 57 -7.52 2.34 -2.28
C GLY A 57 -6.04 2.08 -2.04
N MET A 58 -5.66 1.20 -1.11
CA MET A 58 -4.28 0.68 -1.08
C MET A 58 -3.94 -0.05 -2.40
N GLU A 59 -4.80 -0.98 -2.81
CA GLU A 59 -4.78 -1.61 -4.13
C GLU A 59 -5.64 -0.76 -5.11
N PRO A 60 -5.13 -0.35 -6.29
CA PRO A 60 -5.86 0.50 -7.24
C PRO A 60 -7.27 0.06 -7.63
N ASP A 61 -7.49 -1.25 -7.70
CA ASP A 61 -8.78 -1.80 -8.12
C ASP A 61 -9.74 -2.09 -6.95
N ILE A 62 -9.35 -1.77 -5.70
CA ILE A 62 -10.13 -2.08 -4.49
C ILE A 62 -10.25 -0.83 -3.62
N GLU A 63 -11.49 -0.44 -3.34
CA GLU A 63 -11.80 0.64 -2.40
C GLU A 63 -13.03 0.25 -1.59
N ILE A 64 -12.80 -0.34 -0.42
CA ILE A 64 -13.83 -0.74 0.54
C ILE A 64 -13.54 -0.10 1.91
N PRO A 65 -14.57 0.12 2.75
CA PRO A 65 -14.37 0.76 4.05
C PRO A 65 -13.64 -0.13 5.06
N ASN A 66 -13.66 -1.46 4.85
CA ASN A 66 -13.11 -2.45 5.78
C ASN A 66 -11.72 -2.90 5.33
N SER A 67 -10.91 -3.37 6.27
CA SER A 67 -9.59 -3.91 5.99
C SER A 67 -9.64 -5.22 5.21
N SER A 68 -8.87 -5.32 4.12
CA SER A 68 -8.70 -6.57 3.38
C SER A 68 -7.32 -7.19 3.63
N PRO A 69 -7.20 -8.53 3.80
CA PRO A 69 -5.91 -9.19 3.83
C PRO A 69 -5.11 -9.02 2.54
N LEU A 70 -5.78 -8.90 1.40
CA LEU A 70 -5.16 -8.64 0.11
C LEU A 70 -4.53 -7.24 0.09
N CYS A 71 -5.31 -6.19 0.37
CA CYS A 71 -4.84 -4.80 0.43
C CYS A 71 -3.73 -4.63 1.48
N SER A 72 -3.88 -5.26 2.65
CA SER A 72 -2.86 -5.29 3.70
C SER A 72 -1.57 -5.96 3.23
N SER A 73 -1.65 -7.00 2.38
CA SER A 73 -0.45 -7.64 1.82
C SER A 73 0.27 -6.75 0.81
N VAL A 74 -0.46 -5.90 0.06
CA VAL A 74 0.12 -4.87 -0.82
C VAL A 74 0.83 -3.81 0.02
N ALA A 75 0.21 -3.35 1.12
CA ALA A 75 0.85 -2.42 2.06
C ALA A 75 2.18 -2.95 2.60
N PHE A 76 2.24 -4.23 2.99
CA PHE A 76 3.48 -4.85 3.48
C PHE A 76 4.57 -5.04 2.41
N GLN A 77 4.22 -5.02 1.13
CA GLN A 77 5.21 -4.96 0.05
C GLN A 77 5.85 -3.58 -0.01
N VAL A 78 5.03 -2.51 0.05
CA VAL A 78 5.53 -1.12 0.10
C VAL A 78 6.38 -0.89 1.35
N LEU A 79 5.92 -1.29 2.54
CA LEU A 79 6.68 -1.15 3.80
C LEU A 79 8.04 -1.86 3.73
N ARG A 80 8.11 -3.00 3.04
CA ARG A 80 9.36 -3.73 2.82
C ARG A 80 10.30 -3.01 1.85
N GLU A 81 9.77 -2.44 0.77
CA GLU A 81 10.56 -1.65 -0.20
C GLU A 81 11.12 -0.36 0.42
N LEU A 82 10.39 0.23 1.34
CA LEU A 82 10.81 1.39 2.14
C LEU A 82 11.77 1.03 3.30
N GLU A 83 12.09 -0.26 3.50
CA GLU A 83 12.91 -0.76 4.60
C GLU A 83 12.44 -0.29 5.99
N VAL A 84 11.13 -0.21 6.21
CA VAL A 84 10.53 0.23 7.47
C VAL A 84 10.85 -0.78 8.57
N ALA A 85 11.26 -0.27 9.74
CA ALA A 85 11.60 -1.11 10.89
C ALA A 85 10.40 -1.93 11.37
N ASP A 86 10.67 -3.14 11.84
CA ASP A 86 9.66 -4.09 12.33
C ASP A 86 8.95 -3.62 13.60
N ASP A 87 9.58 -2.73 14.38
CA ASP A 87 9.01 -2.12 15.58
C ASP A 87 8.21 -0.83 15.31
N HIS A 88 8.17 -0.35 14.05
CA HIS A 88 7.37 0.80 13.66
C HIS A 88 5.87 0.50 13.83
N GLU A 89 5.10 1.49 14.32
CA GLU A 89 3.69 1.28 14.69
C GLU A 89 2.85 0.74 13.52
N ILE A 90 3.02 1.30 12.32
CA ILE A 90 2.31 0.86 11.10
C ILE A 90 2.51 -0.63 10.78
N VAL A 91 3.71 -1.16 11.07
CA VAL A 91 4.08 -2.57 10.85
C VAL A 91 3.49 -3.42 11.98
N ARG A 92 3.61 -2.98 13.23
CA ARG A 92 3.10 -3.71 14.39
C ARG A 92 1.58 -3.85 14.39
N SER A 93 0.85 -2.79 14.05
CA SER A 93 -0.60 -2.81 13.91
C SER A 93 -1.02 -3.73 12.76
N GLY A 94 -0.35 -3.65 11.61
CA GLY A 94 -0.61 -4.54 10.47
C GLY A 94 -0.32 -6.03 10.75
N ILE A 95 0.75 -6.34 11.49
CA ILE A 95 1.01 -7.71 11.95
C ILE A 95 -0.09 -8.18 12.90
N SER A 96 -0.56 -7.29 13.78
CA SER A 96 -1.66 -7.60 14.70
C SER A 96 -2.95 -7.88 13.96
N TYR A 97 -3.26 -7.11 12.92
CA TYR A 97 -4.38 -7.37 12.01
C TYR A 97 -4.29 -8.80 11.44
N PHE A 98 -3.18 -9.15 10.78
CA PHE A 98 -3.01 -10.49 10.21
C PHE A 98 -3.13 -11.61 11.25
N ALA A 99 -2.56 -11.42 12.44
CA ALA A 99 -2.66 -12.41 13.51
C ALA A 99 -4.11 -12.61 13.99
N ASN A 100 -4.92 -11.55 14.01
CA ASN A 100 -6.30 -11.57 14.47
C ASN A 100 -7.29 -12.00 13.39
N SER A 101 -6.97 -11.79 12.11
CA SER A 101 -7.84 -12.14 10.96
C SER A 101 -7.54 -13.51 10.36
N TYR A 102 -6.57 -14.26 10.90
CA TYR A 102 -6.22 -15.59 10.40
C TYR A 102 -7.34 -16.61 10.60
N GLN A 103 -7.74 -17.24 9.50
CA GLN A 103 -8.81 -18.23 9.43
C GLN A 103 -8.22 -19.65 9.44
N THR A 104 -8.39 -20.34 10.57
CA THR A 104 -7.77 -21.68 10.79
C THR A 104 -8.40 -22.76 9.90
N GLU A 105 -9.67 -22.60 9.57
CA GLU A 105 -10.48 -23.48 8.74
C GLU A 105 -10.00 -23.57 7.29
N ILE A 106 -9.47 -22.47 6.74
CA ILE A 106 -8.85 -22.44 5.41
C ILE A 106 -7.33 -22.42 5.46
N GLY A 107 -6.74 -22.33 6.66
CA GLY A 107 -5.29 -22.31 6.87
C GLY A 107 -4.62 -21.04 6.32
N GLY A 108 -5.30 -19.90 6.36
CA GLY A 108 -4.85 -18.67 5.73
C GLY A 108 -5.78 -17.49 6.00
N TRP A 109 -5.80 -16.56 5.06
CA TRP A 109 -6.73 -15.42 5.05
C TRP A 109 -7.61 -15.50 3.81
N ASP A 110 -8.89 -15.22 3.95
CA ASP A 110 -9.75 -15.00 2.80
C ASP A 110 -9.34 -13.66 2.16
N PRO A 111 -8.90 -13.62 0.88
CA PRO A 111 -8.47 -12.37 0.25
C PRO A 111 -9.62 -11.36 0.13
N THR A 112 -10.85 -11.85 0.05
CA THR A 112 -12.08 -11.07 0.09
C THR A 112 -12.69 -11.27 1.47
N ASP A 113 -12.79 -10.22 2.27
CA ASP A 113 -13.56 -10.29 3.53
C ASP A 113 -14.97 -10.86 3.20
N PRO A 114 -15.58 -11.73 4.02
CA PRO A 114 -16.94 -12.21 3.78
C PRO A 114 -17.97 -11.11 3.48
N ASP A 115 -17.72 -9.88 3.92
CA ASP A 115 -18.58 -8.72 3.66
C ASP A 115 -18.30 -8.04 2.30
N PHE A 116 -17.34 -8.50 1.50
CA PHE A 116 -16.98 -7.90 0.21
C PHE A 116 -18.18 -7.85 -0.76
N ASP A 117 -19.00 -8.92 -0.76
CA ASP A 117 -20.22 -9.02 -1.58
C ASP A 117 -21.33 -8.03 -1.13
N GLU A 118 -21.18 -7.33 0.01
CA GLU A 118 -22.14 -6.34 0.49
C GLU A 118 -21.92 -4.93 -0.10
N PHE A 119 -20.80 -4.71 -0.79
CA PHE A 119 -20.37 -3.39 -1.28
C PHE A 119 -20.40 -3.24 -2.81
N ASP A 120 -20.91 -4.23 -3.55
CA ASP A 120 -21.01 -4.29 -5.03
C ASP A 120 -22.41 -3.91 -5.58
#